data_AF-A0A3D8UNC9-F1
#
_entry.id   AF-A0A3D8UNC9-F1
#
_cell.length_a   1.000
_cell.length_b   1.000
_cell.length_c   1.000
_cell.angle_alpha   90.00
_cell.angle_beta   90.00
_cell.angle_gamma   90.00
#
_symmetry.space_group_name_H-M   'P 1'
#
loop_
_entity.id
_entity.type
_entity.pdbx_description
1 polymer ?
#
loop_
_entity_poly.entity_id
_entity_poly.type
_entity_poly.pdbx_seq_one_letter_code
_entity_poly.pdbx_strand_id
1 'polypeptide(L)'
;MTILKTTLIVASAAVFFAGCSSKSDRNYLVKSSAEDDYVFILDYEKMAYIEEASRTSHSNVDTYWVNPPIKRIKRSELEAMRNKQ
;
A
#
# COMPACT_ATOMS: atom_id res chain seq x y z
N MET A 1 -14.11 -30.55 -31.98
CA MET A 1 -14.52 -29.95 -30.68
C MET A 1 -13.31 -29.42 -29.90
N THR A 2 -12.43 -28.68 -30.59
CA THR A 2 -11.12 -28.21 -30.09
C THR A 2 -11.00 -26.70 -30.14
N ILE A 3 -11.74 -26.04 -31.03
CA ILE A 3 -11.76 -24.58 -31.24
C ILE A 3 -12.45 -23.83 -30.08
N LEU A 4 -13.43 -24.47 -29.42
CA LEU A 4 -14.14 -23.89 -28.27
C LEU A 4 -13.29 -23.86 -26.99
N LYS A 5 -12.32 -24.79 -26.87
CA LYS A 5 -11.42 -24.88 -25.70
C LYS A 5 -10.29 -23.87 -25.79
N THR A 6 -9.79 -23.58 -26.99
CA THR A 6 -8.69 -22.62 -27.19
C THR A 6 -9.15 -21.16 -27.01
N THR A 7 -10.39 -20.83 -27.36
CA THR A 7 -10.93 -19.46 -27.16
C THR A 7 -11.17 -19.12 -25.69
N LEU A 8 -11.52 -20.10 -24.85
CA LEU A 8 -11.74 -19.88 -23.41
C LEU A 8 -10.43 -19.56 -22.66
N ILE A 9 -9.33 -20.19 -23.06
CA ILE A 9 -8.01 -20.01 -22.41
C ILE A 9 -7.43 -18.62 -22.72
N VAL A 10 -7.67 -18.08 -23.93
CA VAL A 10 -7.18 -16.76 -24.33
C VAL A 10 -7.94 -15.63 -23.61
N ALA A 11 -9.24 -15.81 -23.33
CA ALA A 11 -10.03 -14.81 -22.61
C ALA A 11 -9.59 -14.64 -21.14
N SER A 12 -9.13 -15.71 -20.48
CA SER A 12 -8.66 -15.66 -19.08
C SER A 12 -7.32 -14.95 -18.87
N ALA A 13 -6.48 -14.81 -19.91
CA ALA A 13 -5.17 -14.17 -19.77
C ALA A 13 -5.22 -12.63 -19.77
N ALA A 14 -6.27 -12.03 -20.34
CA ALA A 14 -6.40 -10.57 -20.43
C ALA A 14 -6.75 -9.90 -19.09
N VAL A 15 -7.31 -10.66 -18.13
CA VAL A 15 -7.75 -10.12 -16.82
C VAL A 15 -6.58 -10.02 -15.81
N PHE A 16 -5.47 -10.74 -16.05
CA PHE A 16 -4.32 -10.74 -15.13
C PHE A 16 -3.41 -9.52 -15.23
N PHE A 17 -3.46 -8.73 -16.31
CA PHE A 17 -2.57 -7.58 -16.51
C PHE A 17 -3.22 -6.22 -16.22
N ALA A 18 -4.53 -6.14 -16.00
CA ALA A 18 -5.24 -4.88 -15.81
C ALA A 18 -5.53 -4.51 -14.34
N GLY A 19 -5.25 -5.40 -13.38
CA GLY A 19 -5.59 -5.19 -11.97
C GLY A 19 -4.34 -5.05 -11.09
N CYS A 20 -4.28 -3.96 -10.32
CA CYS A 20 -3.32 -3.67 -9.23
C CYS A 20 -2.13 -2.76 -9.58
N SER A 21 -2.40 -1.60 -10.20
CA SER A 21 -1.54 -0.41 -10.04
C SER A 21 -2.35 0.73 -9.45
N SER A 22 -2.93 0.53 -8.26
CA SER A 22 -3.38 1.66 -7.46
C SER A 22 -2.15 2.25 -6.78
N LYS A 23 -1.50 3.22 -7.43
CA LYS A 23 -0.57 4.12 -6.73
C LYS A 23 -1.41 4.86 -5.69
N SER A 24 -1.37 4.38 -4.46
CA SER A 24 -1.92 5.08 -3.31
C SER A 24 -1.13 6.37 -3.15
N ASP A 25 -1.79 7.52 -3.35
CA ASP A 25 -1.30 8.81 -2.90
C ASP A 25 -1.20 8.76 -1.38
N ARG A 26 0.01 8.44 -0.89
CA ARG A 26 0.31 8.32 0.52
C ARG A 26 0.35 9.72 1.13
N ASN A 27 -0.79 10.18 1.62
CA ASN A 27 -0.89 11.39 2.44
C ASN A 27 -0.35 11.08 3.84
N TYR A 28 0.89 11.45 4.12
CA TYR A 28 1.47 11.35 5.46
C TYR A 28 0.76 12.37 6.36
N LEU A 29 -0.14 11.92 7.25
CA LEU A 29 -0.71 12.77 8.30
C LEU A 29 0.42 13.14 9.28
N VAL A 30 0.95 14.36 9.16
CA VAL A 30 2.06 14.86 10.00
C VAL A 30 1.49 15.64 11.17
N LYS A 31 1.66 15.15 12.40
CA LYS A 31 1.62 16.01 13.59
C LYS A 31 3.01 16.58 13.81
N SER A 32 3.19 17.87 13.53
CA SER A 32 4.47 18.59 13.64
C SER A 32 4.28 19.82 14.51
N SER A 33 5.09 19.97 15.57
CA SER A 33 5.44 21.29 16.11
C SER A 33 6.59 21.83 15.24
N ALA A 34 6.57 23.10 14.83
CA ALA A 34 7.55 23.65 13.88
C ALA A 34 9.01 23.63 14.40
N GLU A 35 9.23 23.30 15.67
CA GLU A 35 10.52 23.38 16.37
C GLU A 35 11.25 22.03 16.49
N ASP A 36 10.58 20.89 16.24
CA ASP A 36 11.20 19.58 16.44
C ASP A 36 11.99 19.09 15.22
N ASP A 37 13.25 18.67 15.40
CA ASP A 37 14.10 18.05 14.36
C ASP A 37 13.50 16.77 13.73
N TYR A 38 12.55 16.17 14.44
CA TYR A 38 11.91 14.91 14.09
C TYR A 38 10.40 15.10 13.91
N VAL A 39 9.84 14.32 13.00
CA VAL A 39 8.40 14.31 12.71
C VAL A 39 7.86 12.89 12.79
N PHE A 40 6.60 12.79 13.20
CA PHE A 40 5.87 11.53 13.24
C PHE A 40 5.07 11.37 11.96
N ILE A 41 5.24 10.22 11.29
CA ILE A 41 4.56 9.88 10.05
C ILE A 41 3.93 8.48 10.14
N LEU A 42 2.92 8.22 9.32
CA LEU A 42 2.37 6.88 9.16
C LEU A 42 3.45 5.93 8.62
N ASP A 43 3.58 4.76 9.25
CA ASP A 43 4.51 3.73 8.82
C ASP A 43 3.86 2.83 7.76
N TYR A 44 3.81 3.35 6.54
CA TYR A 44 3.20 2.67 5.41
C TYR A 44 3.85 1.33 5.03
N GLU A 45 5.12 1.13 5.39
CA GLU A 45 5.79 -0.14 5.15
C GLU A 45 5.19 -1.23 6.05
N LYS A 46 5.09 -0.94 7.35
CA LYS A 46 4.44 -1.83 8.31
C LYS A 46 2.97 -2.06 7.99
N MET A 47 2.23 -1.01 7.59
CA MET A 47 0.85 -1.17 7.16
C MET A 47 0.74 -2.11 5.95
N ALA A 48 1.59 -1.93 4.94
CA ALA A 48 1.60 -2.77 3.74
C ALA A 48 1.85 -4.24 4.06
N TYR A 49 2.80 -4.55 4.97
CA TYR A 49 3.04 -5.92 5.40
C TYR A 49 1.85 -6.54 6.13
N ILE A 50 1.14 -5.76 6.95
CA ILE A 50 -0.03 -6.25 7.68
C ILE A 50 -1.20 -6.48 6.71
N GLU A 51 -1.41 -5.59 5.75
CA GLU A 51 -2.42 -5.74 4.71
C GLU A 51 -2.13 -6.95 3.80
N GLU A 52 -0.86 -7.17 3.45
CA GLU A 52 -0.45 -8.35 2.68
C GLU A 52 -0.66 -9.65 3.47
N ALA A 53 -0.32 -9.66 4.76
CA ALA A 53 -0.59 -10.80 5.64
C ALA A 53 -2.10 -11.07 5.74
N SER A 54 -2.92 -10.02 5.83
CA SER A 54 -4.39 -10.11 5.82
C SER A 54 -4.89 -10.77 4.53
N ARG A 55 -4.36 -10.33 3.37
CA ARG A 55 -4.75 -10.84 2.04
C ARG A 55 -4.36 -12.31 1.82
N THR A 56 -3.27 -12.75 2.44
CA THR A 56 -2.74 -14.12 2.30
C THR A 56 -3.22 -15.08 3.40
N SER A 57 -3.98 -14.58 4.36
CA SER A 57 -4.57 -15.38 5.43
C SER A 57 -5.64 -16.34 4.90
N HIS A 58 -5.71 -17.53 5.49
CA HIS A 58 -6.78 -18.50 5.22
C HIS A 58 -8.13 -18.07 5.84
N SER A 59 -8.09 -17.13 6.79
CA SER A 59 -9.27 -16.54 7.42
C SER A 59 -9.57 -15.18 6.79
N ASN A 60 -10.86 -14.87 6.60
CA ASN A 60 -11.27 -13.54 6.18
C ASN A 60 -11.06 -12.55 7.34
N VAL A 61 -9.93 -11.85 7.30
CA VAL A 61 -9.56 -10.83 8.29
C VAL A 61 -9.65 -9.48 7.60
N ASP A 62 -10.64 -8.68 7.99
CA ASP A 62 -10.68 -7.26 7.61
C ASP A 62 -9.81 -6.47 8.58
N THR A 63 -8.88 -5.66 8.04
CA THR A 63 -8.00 -4.83 8.85
C THR A 63 -8.52 -3.39 8.88
N TYR A 64 -8.88 -2.91 10.07
CA TYR A 64 -9.27 -1.52 10.32
C TYR A 64 -8.27 -0.85 11.26
N TRP A 65 -7.75 0.30 10.85
CA TRP A 65 -6.77 1.06 11.62
C TRP A 65 -7.45 2.08 12.54
N VAL A 66 -7.59 1.76 13.83
CA VAL A 66 -8.07 2.72 14.85
C VAL A 66 -6.92 3.59 15.37
N ASN A 67 -5.72 3.02 15.46
CA ASN A 67 -4.46 3.71 15.77
C ASN A 67 -3.37 3.14 14.85
N PRO A 68 -3.22 3.67 13.62
CA PRO A 68 -2.27 3.13 12.66
C PRO A 68 -0.83 3.22 13.20
N PRO A 69 0.08 2.35 12.76
CA PRO A 69 1.47 2.42 13.17
C PRO A 69 2.09 3.73 12.70
N ILE A 70 2.77 4.42 13.62
CA ILE A 70 3.44 5.69 13.39
C ILE A 70 4.93 5.47 13.64
N LYS A 71 5.79 6.03 12.78
CA LYS A 71 7.24 6.08 12.97
C LYS A 71 7.75 7.51 13.04
N ARG A 72 8.86 7.68 13.76
CA ARG A 72 9.56 8.95 13.86
C ARG A 72 10.69 9.00 12.84
N ILE A 73 10.71 10.03 12.00
CA ILE A 73 11.77 10.28 11.01
C ILE A 73 12.33 11.69 11.15
N LYS A 74 13.49 11.97 10.55
CA LYS A 74 14.03 13.33 10.49
C LYS A 74 13.22 14.19 9.53
N ARG A 75 13.13 15.50 9.77
CA ARG A 75 12.50 16.43 8.82
C ARG A 75 13.10 16.36 7.41
N SER A 76 14.43 16.29 7.33
CA SER A 76 15.13 16.18 6.04
C SER A 76 14.77 14.92 5.26
N GLU A 77 14.49 13.81 5.95
CA GLU A 77 14.03 12.57 5.33
C GLU A 77 12.61 12.72 4.77
N LEU A 78 11.71 13.39 5.51
CA LEU A 78 10.36 13.69 5.04
C LEU A 78 10.38 14.54 3.76
N GLU A 79 11.21 15.58 3.72
CA GLU A 79 11.36 16.45 2.54
C GLU A 79 11.90 15.67 1.34
N ALA A 80 12.89 14.79 1.55
CA ALA A 80 13.41 13.92 0.51
C ALA A 80 12.36 12.93 -0.02
N MET A 81 11.45 12.44 0.83
CA MET A 81 10.34 11.59 0.41
C MET A 81 9.30 12.37 -0.41
N ARG A 82 8.99 13.61 -0.01
CA ARG A 82 8.03 14.48 -0.71
C ARG A 82 8.50 14.87 -2.11
N ASN A 83 9.80 15.09 -2.29
CA ASN A 83 10.37 15.46 -3.60
C ASN A 83 10.52 14.27 -4.57
N LYS A 84 10.29 13.03 -4.11
CA LYS A 84 10.35 11.80 -4.93
C LYS A 84 8.97 11.35 -5.44
N GLN A 85 7.89 11.99 -5.00
CA GLN A 85 6.52 11.78 -5.48
C GLN A 85 6.25 12.68 -6.69
#